data_AF-K6U155-F1
#
_entry.id   AF-K6U155-F1
#
_cell.length_a   1.000
_cell.length_b   1.000
_cell.length_c   1.000
_cell.angle_alpha   90.00
_cell.angle_beta   90.00
_cell.angle_gamma   90.00
#
_symmetry.space_group_name_H-M   'P 1'
#
loop_
_entity.id
_entity.type
_entity.pdbx_description
1 polymer ?
#
loop_
_entity_poly.entity_id
_entity_poly.type
_entity_poly.pdbx_seq_one_letter_code
_entity_poly.pdbx_strand_id
1 'polypeptide(L)' 'MAETCMSESEVELFVENFKGMLWDDLDDALSCMSKEDMAAVIKALKKRFG' A
#
# COMPACT_ATOMS: atom_id res chain seq x y z
N MET A 1 -14.13 11.18 9.57
CA MET A 1 -14.05 10.23 8.45
C MET A 1 -12.66 10.39 7.93
N ALA A 2 -11.76 9.46 8.24
CA ALA A 2 -10.44 9.55 7.66
C ALA A 2 -10.57 9.20 6.18
N GLU A 3 -10.21 10.17 5.35
CA GLU A 3 -10.09 9.97 3.92
C GLU A 3 -8.87 9.06 3.72
N THR A 4 -9.12 7.77 3.55
CA THR A 4 -8.11 6.84 3.04
C THR A 4 -7.72 7.34 1.65
N CYS A 5 -6.44 7.66 1.46
CA CYS A 5 -5.93 8.14 0.18
C CYS A 5 -6.00 7.06 -0.90
N MET A 6 -6.08 5.78 -0.51
CA MET A 6 -6.21 4.64 -1.42
C MET A 6 -7.53 3.89 -1.26
N SER A 7 -8.16 3.61 -2.40
CA SER A 7 -9.28 2.67 -2.48
C SER A 7 -8.82 1.22 -2.29
N GLU A 8 -9.74 0.32 -1.93
CA GLU A 8 -9.42 -1.11 -1.74
C GLU A 8 -8.72 -1.72 -2.97
N SER A 9 -9.16 -1.35 -4.19
CA SER A 9 -8.53 -1.77 -5.45
C SER A 9 -7.12 -1.22 -5.66
N GLU A 10 -6.80 -0.02 -5.15
CA GLU A 10 -5.46 0.57 -5.25
C GLU A 10 -4.49 -0.13 -4.30
N VAL A 11 -4.97 -0.50 -3.11
CA VAL A 11 -4.22 -1.33 -2.15
C VAL A 11 -3.90 -2.69 -2.76
N GLU A 12 -4.86 -3.33 -3.43
CA GLU A 12 -4.62 -4.59 -4.12
C GLU A 12 -3.57 -4.44 -5.23
N LEU A 13 -3.71 -3.44 -6.09
CA LEU A 13 -2.74 -3.13 -7.16
C LEU A 13 -1.34 -2.87 -6.61
N PHE A 14 -1.22 -2.12 -5.52
CA PHE A 14 0.05 -1.88 -4.83
C PHE A 14 0.67 -3.19 -4.35
N VAL A 15 -0.12 -4.05 -3.71
CA VAL A 15 0.30 -5.35 -3.19
C VAL A 15 0.69 -6.32 -4.31
N GLU A 16 0.03 -6.27 -5.47
CA GLU A 16 0.42 -7.06 -6.66
C GLU A 16 1.80 -6.68 -7.16
N ASN A 17 2.06 -5.37 -7.21
CA ASN A 17 3.29 -4.80 -7.77
C ASN A 17 4.42 -4.66 -6.73
N PHE A 18 4.13 -4.89 -5.45
CA PHE A 18 5.08 -4.72 -4.34
C PHE A 18 6.42 -5.47 -4.53
N LYS A 19 6.41 -6.65 -5.16
CA LYS A 19 7.64 -7.43 -5.42
C LYS A 19 8.49 -6.90 -6.58
N GLY A 20 7.89 -6.14 -7.50
CA GLY A 20 8.55 -5.57 -8.68
C GLY A 20 8.85 -4.07 -8.57
N MET A 21 8.41 -3.44 -7.48
CA MET A 21 8.58 -2.01 -7.23
C MET A 21 10.02 -1.72 -6.83
N LEU A 22 10.60 -0.64 -7.38
CA LEU A 22 11.90 -0.16 -6.94
C LEU A 22 11.78 0.48 -5.56
N TRP A 23 12.88 0.52 -4.82
CA TRP A 23 12.91 1.14 -3.50
C TRP A 23 12.53 2.63 -3.53
N ASP A 24 12.88 3.35 -4.61
CA ASP A 24 12.51 4.76 -4.82
C ASP A 24 11.00 4.93 -5.01
N ASP A 25 10.39 4.12 -5.88
CA ASP A 25 8.94 4.13 -6.11
C ASP A 25 8.16 3.73 -4.85
N LEU A 26 8.73 2.81 -4.05
CA LEU A 26 8.16 2.41 -2.78
C LEU A 26 8.21 3.56 -1.76
N ASP A 27 9.33 4.27 -1.67
CA ASP A 27 9.49 5.41 -0.75
C ASP A 27 8.51 6.55 -1.11
N ASP A 28 8.40 6.89 -2.39
CA ASP A 28 7.45 7.91 -2.88
C ASP A 28 5.99 7.51 -2.57
N ALA A 29 5.61 6.27 -2.86
CA ALA A 29 4.28 5.77 -2.56
C ALA A 29 3.96 5.78 -1.05
N LEU A 30 4.91 5.36 -0.21
CA LEU A 30 4.76 5.37 1.24
C LEU A 30 4.70 6.80 1.81
N SER A 31 5.41 7.74 1.21
CA SER A 31 5.40 9.15 1.63
C SER A 31 4.02 9.82 1.45
N CYS A 32 3.25 9.33 0.49
CA CYS A 32 1.91 9.82 0.18
C CYS A 32 0.80 9.11 0.99
N MET A 33 1.10 7.99 1.65
CA MET A 33 0.12 7.20 2.41
C MET A 33 -0.19 7.81 3.78
N SER A 34 -1.48 7.87 4.13
CA SER A 34 -1.87 8.13 5.51
C SER A 34 -1.66 6.88 6.38
N LYS A 35 -1.68 7.05 7.70
CA LYS A 35 -1.54 5.92 8.65
C LYS A 35 -2.56 4.80 8.42
N GLU A 36 -3.76 5.16 7.97
CA GLU A 36 -4.84 4.21 7.68
C GLU A 36 -4.59 3.44 6.37
N ASP A 37 -4.10 4.11 5.33
CA ASP A 37 -3.69 3.47 4.08
C ASP A 37 -2.54 2.50 4.32
N MET A 38 -1.53 2.93 5.08
CA MET A 38 -0.39 2.09 5.43
C MET A 38 -0.83 0.85 6.23
N ALA A 39 -1.80 0.99 7.15
CA ALA A 39 -2.35 -0.16 7.87
C ALA A 39 -3.13 -1.13 6.95
N ALA A 40 -3.86 -0.61 5.95
CA ALA A 40 -4.55 -1.42 4.95
C ALA A 40 -3.56 -2.18 4.05
N VAL A 41 -2.54 -1.49 3.55
CA VAL A 41 -1.44 -2.07 2.75
C VAL A 41 -0.70 -3.14 3.52
N ILE A 42 -0.30 -2.89 4.77
CA ILE A 42 0.40 -3.89 5.60
C ILE A 42 -0.48 -5.12 5.82
N LYS A 43 -1.78 -4.96 6.10
CA LYS A 43 -2.70 -6.11 6.24
C LYS A 43 -2.82 -6.90 4.94
N ALA A 44 -2.90 -6.22 3.80
CA ALA A 44 -3.03 -6.86 2.49
C ALA A 44 -1.72 -7.57 2.07
N LEU A 45 -0.56 -6.94 2.29
CA LEU A 45 0.76 -7.54 2.14
C LEU A 45 0.90 -8.79 3.00
N LYS A 46 0.52 -8.71 4.27
CA LYS A 46 0.54 -9.85 5.20
C LYS A 46 -0.38 -10.98 4.74
N LYS A 47 -1.62 -10.66 4.32
CA LYS A 47 -2.56 -11.66 3.79
C LYS A 47 -2.02 -12.38 2.55
N ARG A 48 -1.32 -11.65 1.67
CA ARG A 48 -0.82 -12.20 0.40
C ARG A 48 0.54 -12.89 0.52
N PHE A 49 1.41 -12.42 1.41
CA PHE A 49 2.81 -12.86 1.51
C PHE A 49 3.21 -13.49 2.86
N GLY A 50 2.41 -13.34 3.93
CA GLY A 50 2.62 -13.99 5.24
C GLY A 50 2.64 -13.03 6.43
#